data_AF-A0A7C3ZJL8-F1
#
_entry.id   AF-A0A7C3ZJL8-F1
#
_cell.length_a   1.000
_cell.length_b   1.000
_cell.length_c   1.000
_cell.angle_alpha   90.00
_cell.angle_beta   90.00
_cell.angle_gamma   90.00
#
_symmetry.space_group_name_H-M   'P 1'
#
loop_
_entity.id
_entity.type
_entity.pdbx_description
1 polymer ?
#
loop_
_entity_poly.entity_id
_entity_poly.type
_entity_poly.pdbx_seq_one_letter_code
_entity_poly.pdbx_strand_id
1 'polypeptide(L)'
;MQITEFNWVSGLLGGLLIGTSATVLLAFNGHIAGISGILNSALSSGFSEVWRWLFLAGLLAGGGLYESVVGPLPATPVSTIALRAGYAYAPWAMLVGGFLVGFGTRMGNGCTSGHGVCGLGRLSLRSLVAVVTFLATAIVTVFVTRHILFW
;
A
#
# COMPACT_ATOMS: atom_id res chain seq x y z
N MET A 1 -9.95 -8.64 -23.74
CA MET A 1 -8.98 -7.53 -23.58
C MET A 1 -9.79 -6.29 -23.28
N GLN A 2 -9.94 -5.94 -22.01
CA GLN A 2 -10.73 -4.76 -21.61
C GLN A 2 -9.78 -3.56 -21.67
N ILE A 3 -10.03 -2.62 -22.60
CA ILE A 3 -9.28 -1.36 -22.64
C ILE A 3 -9.77 -0.55 -21.45
N THR A 4 -9.01 -0.55 -20.36
CA THR A 4 -9.20 0.43 -19.29
C THR A 4 -8.75 1.77 -19.85
N GLU A 5 -9.72 2.58 -20.29
CA GLU A 5 -9.50 3.99 -20.63
C GLU A 5 -8.70 4.64 -19.50
N PHE A 6 -7.53 5.18 -19.84
CA PHE A 6 -6.69 5.86 -18.86
C PHE A 6 -7.40 7.15 -18.44
N ASN A 7 -8.11 7.10 -17.32
CA ASN A 7 -8.85 8.24 -16.82
C ASN A 7 -7.91 9.11 -15.96
N TRP A 8 -7.21 10.06 -16.60
CA TRP A 8 -6.26 10.96 -15.92
C TRP A 8 -6.88 11.67 -14.71
N VAL A 9 -8.18 11.95 -14.75
CA VAL A 9 -8.91 12.64 -13.69
C VAL A 9 -8.96 11.81 -12.42
N SER A 10 -9.23 10.50 -12.50
CA SER A 10 -9.29 9.65 -11.31
C SER A 10 -7.92 9.44 -10.68
N GLY A 11 -6.87 9.29 -11.51
CA GLY A 11 -5.49 9.21 -11.03
C GLY A 11 -5.04 10.49 -10.31
N LEU A 12 -5.37 11.66 -10.87
CA LEU A 12 -5.03 12.95 -10.29
C LEU A 12 -5.81 13.21 -8.99
N LEU A 13 -7.11 12.91 -8.96
CA LEU A 13 -7.93 13.02 -7.74
C LEU A 13 -7.41 12.10 -6.63
N GLY A 14 -7.10 10.84 -6.95
CA GLY A 14 -6.52 9.90 -6.00
C GLY A 14 -5.16 10.36 -5.46
N GLY A 15 -4.28 10.87 -6.33
CA GLY A 15 -3.00 11.45 -5.93
C GLY A 15 -3.15 12.67 -5.02
N LEU A 16 -4.10 13.55 -5.33
CA LEU A 16 -4.40 14.74 -4.52
C LEU A 16 -4.95 14.36 -3.14
N LEU A 17 -5.84 13.36 -3.07
CA LEU A 17 -6.36 12.82 -1.81
C LEU A 17 -5.26 12.21 -0.93
N ILE A 18 -4.39 11.37 -1.51
CA ILE A 18 -3.27 10.77 -0.77
C ILE A 18 -2.27 11.84 -0.31
N GLY A 19 -1.95 12.79 -1.19
CA GLY A 19 -1.04 13.90 -0.90
C GLY A 19 -1.56 14.79 0.22
N THR A 20 -2.82 15.21 0.15
CA THR A 20 -3.48 16.01 1.20
C THR A 20 -3.58 15.26 2.52
N SER A 21 -3.89 13.96 2.52
CA SER A 21 -3.87 13.14 3.73
C SER A 21 -2.47 13.09 4.37
N ALA A 22 -1.42 12.90 3.56
CA ALA A 22 -0.04 12.86 4.04
C ALA A 22 0.43 14.22 4.60
N THR A 23 0.05 15.33 3.97
CA THR A 23 0.39 16.67 4.47
C THR A 23 -0.35 17.03 5.74
N VAL A 24 -1.63 16.64 5.87
CA VAL A 24 -2.40 16.79 7.12
C VAL A 24 -1.73 16.02 8.26
N LEU A 25 -1.34 14.77 8.04
CA LEU A 25 -0.64 13.99 9.06
C LEU A 25 0.68 14.66 9.49
N LEU A 26 1.45 15.17 8.52
CA LEU A 26 2.70 15.87 8.79
C LEU A 26 2.47 17.21 9.52
N ALA A 27 1.42 17.95 9.18
CA ALA A 27 1.12 19.25 9.76
C ALA A 27 0.64 19.16 11.22
N PHE A 28 -0.23 18.19 11.53
CA PHE A 28 -0.80 18.06 12.87
C PHE A 28 0.08 17.24 13.82
N ASN A 29 0.65 16.13 13.35
CA ASN A 29 1.42 15.22 14.21
C ASN A 29 2.94 15.36 14.03
N GLY A 30 3.43 16.14 13.06
CA GLY A 30 4.86 16.24 12.77
C GLY A 30 5.46 14.97 12.16
N HIS A 31 4.64 13.96 11.88
CA HIS A 31 5.08 12.63 11.45
C HIS A 31 4.85 12.38 9.97
N ILE A 32 5.80 11.64 9.38
CA ILE A 32 5.79 11.26 7.97
C ILE A 32 4.88 10.03 7.79
N ALA A 33 4.07 10.00 6.73
CA ALA A 33 3.15 8.89 6.42
C ALA A 33 3.89 7.62 5.94
N GLY A 34 4.42 6.84 6.89
CA GLY A 34 5.04 5.53 6.64
C GLY A 34 4.28 4.42 7.35
N ILE A 35 3.45 3.67 6.62
CA ILE A 35 2.51 2.68 7.20
C ILE A 35 3.26 1.61 8.01
N SER A 36 4.35 1.03 7.49
CA SER A 36 5.15 0.04 8.23
C SER A 36 5.76 0.59 9.51
N GLY A 37 6.16 1.86 9.52
CA GLY A 37 6.70 2.53 10.71
C GLY A 37 5.62 2.82 11.75
N ILE A 38 4.46 3.31 11.30
CA ILE A 38 3.29 3.56 12.15
C ILE A 38 2.81 2.25 12.78
N LEU A 39 2.70 1.17 12.00
CA LEU A 39 2.30 -0.14 12.49
C LEU A 39 3.31 -0.72 13.49
N ASN A 40 4.60 -0.73 13.16
CA ASN A 40 5.62 -1.24 14.06
C ASN A 40 5.63 -0.48 15.39
N SER A 41 5.48 0.84 15.33
CA SER A 41 5.53 1.67 16.53
C SER A 41 4.21 1.65 17.32
N ALA A 42 3.07 1.39 16.69
CA ALA A 42 1.82 1.07 17.38
C ALA A 42 1.92 -0.26 18.15
N LEU A 43 2.60 -1.26 17.57
CA LEU A 43 2.83 -2.55 18.23
C LEU A 43 3.87 -2.46 19.36
N SER A 44 4.94 -1.67 19.19
CA SER A 44 6.01 -1.57 20.19
C SER A 44 5.68 -0.65 21.38
N SER A 45 4.92 0.42 21.13
CA SER A 45 4.60 1.44 22.15
C SER A 45 3.22 1.23 22.80
N GLY A 46 2.44 0.26 22.35
CA GLY A 46 1.09 -0.02 22.87
C GLY A 46 0.08 1.10 22.55
N PHE A 47 -0.90 1.29 23.43
CA PHE A 47 -1.96 2.30 23.28
C PHE A 47 -1.58 3.71 23.76
N SER A 48 -0.32 3.95 24.14
CA SER A 48 0.11 5.29 24.57
C SER A 48 0.01 6.31 23.44
N GLU A 49 0.18 5.87 22.19
CA GLU A 49 0.14 6.69 20.98
C GLU A 49 -1.15 6.45 20.20
N VAL A 50 -2.27 6.89 20.80
CA VAL A 50 -3.65 6.69 20.30
C VAL A 50 -3.81 7.11 18.83
N TRP A 51 -3.13 8.18 18.37
CA TRP A 51 -3.22 8.66 16.99
C TRP A 51 -2.79 7.63 15.94
N ARG A 52 -1.87 6.71 16.26
CA ARG A 52 -1.40 5.67 15.33
C ARG A 52 -2.48 4.63 15.09
N TRP A 53 -3.17 4.23 16.16
CA TRP A 53 -4.31 3.32 16.08
C TRP A 53 -5.49 3.98 15.34
N LEU A 54 -5.77 5.26 15.59
CA LEU A 54 -6.77 5.99 14.79
C LEU A 54 -6.39 6.10 13.32
N PHE A 55 -5.12 6.33 13.00
CA PHE A 55 -4.67 6.36 11.60
C PHE A 55 -4.85 5.01 10.92
N LEU A 56 -4.44 3.92 11.57
CA LEU A 56 -4.59 2.56 11.04
C LEU A 56 -6.06 2.16 10.91
N ALA A 57 -6.88 2.48 11.92
CA ALA A 57 -8.32 2.25 11.88
C ALA A 57 -8.99 3.07 10.78
N GLY A 58 -8.61 4.34 10.61
CA GLY A 58 -9.10 5.21 9.54
C GLY A 58 -8.70 4.73 8.15
N LEU A 59 -7.49 4.19 7.99
CA LEU A 59 -7.03 3.59 6.72
C LEU A 59 -7.86 2.33 6.36
N LEU A 60 -8.11 1.45 7.32
CA LEU A 60 -8.95 0.26 7.13
C LEU A 60 -10.42 0.63 6.89
N ALA A 61 -10.96 1.52 7.71
CA ALA A 61 -12.34 2.00 7.61
C ALA A 61 -12.58 2.75 6.29
N GLY A 62 -11.63 3.56 5.83
CA GLY A 62 -11.70 4.27 4.56
C GLY A 62 -11.78 3.31 3.37
N GLY A 63 -10.97 2.24 3.37
CA GLY A 63 -11.06 1.18 2.36
C GLY A 63 -12.40 0.45 2.39
N GLY A 64 -12.87 0.06 3.57
CA GLY A 64 -14.17 -0.60 3.74
C GLY A 64 -15.37 0.28 3.39
N LEU A 65 -15.30 1.58 3.69
CA LEU A 65 -16.34 2.55 3.36
C LEU A 65 -16.37 2.84 1.86
N TYR A 66 -15.21 2.93 1.21
CA TYR A 66 -15.13 3.06 -0.25
C TYR A 66 -15.82 1.87 -0.93
N GLU A 67 -15.57 0.65 -0.43
CA GLU A 67 -16.22 -0.55 -0.93
C GLU A 67 -17.75 -0.52 -0.72
N SER A 68 -18.22 -0.11 0.46
CA SER A 68 -19.65 -0.14 0.79
C SER A 68 -20.47 0.96 0.09
N VAL A 69 -19.87 2.12 -0.18
CA VAL A 69 -20.56 3.29 -0.76
C VAL A 69 -20.47 3.32 -2.29
N VAL A 70 -19.30 3.00 -2.87
CA VAL A 70 -19.11 3.00 -4.33
C VAL A 70 -19.59 1.68 -4.96
N GLY A 71 -19.86 0.66 -4.14
CA GLY A 71 -20.45 -0.60 -4.54
C GLY A 71 -19.47 -1.54 -5.27
N PRO A 72 -19.93 -2.76 -5.60
CA PRO A 72 -19.13 -3.73 -6.34
C PRO A 72 -19.05 -3.30 -7.81
N LEU A 73 -18.12 -2.39 -8.13
CA LEU A 73 -17.48 -2.50 -9.44
C LEU A 73 -16.95 -3.94 -9.56
N PRO A 74 -16.94 -4.56 -10.75
CA PRO A 74 -16.39 -5.91 -10.99
C PRO A 74 -14.87 -6.03 -10.73
N ALA A 75 -14.30 -5.07 -10.00
CA ALA A 75 -12.90 -4.91 -9.65
C ALA A 75 -12.68 -4.69 -8.14
N THR A 76 -13.68 -4.92 -7.26
CA THR A 76 -13.37 -4.95 -5.82
C THR A 76 -12.43 -6.12 -5.53
N PRO A 77 -11.36 -5.94 -4.73
CA PRO A 77 -10.45 -7.03 -4.40
C PRO A 77 -11.17 -8.20 -3.72
N VAL A 78 -12.33 -7.99 -3.08
CA VAL A 78 -13.06 -9.04 -2.38
C VAL A 78 -13.87 -9.92 -3.34
N SER A 79 -14.50 -9.33 -4.37
CA SER A 79 -15.20 -10.09 -5.42
C SER A 79 -14.23 -10.66 -6.45
N THR A 80 -13.11 -9.98 -6.73
CA THR A 80 -12.06 -10.49 -7.63
C THR A 80 -11.09 -11.45 -6.96
N ILE A 81 -10.87 -11.44 -5.63
CA ILE A 81 -10.22 -12.55 -4.92
C ILE A 81 -11.10 -13.80 -4.99
N ALA A 82 -12.43 -13.65 -4.91
CA ALA A 82 -13.39 -14.75 -5.00
C ALA A 82 -13.69 -15.23 -6.45
N LEU A 83 -13.63 -14.37 -7.47
CA LEU A 83 -13.84 -14.74 -8.89
C LEU A 83 -12.54 -15.00 -9.65
N ARG A 84 -11.42 -14.42 -9.23
CA ARG A 84 -10.08 -14.96 -9.48
C ARG A 84 -9.77 -16.11 -8.51
N ALA A 85 -10.74 -16.61 -7.75
CA ALA A 85 -10.64 -17.90 -7.05
C ALA A 85 -10.80 -19.11 -7.98
N GLY A 86 -10.72 -18.93 -9.30
CA GLY A 86 -10.18 -19.98 -10.17
C GLY A 86 -8.67 -20.22 -9.92
N TYR A 87 -7.98 -19.24 -9.32
CA TYR A 87 -6.70 -19.41 -8.65
C TYR A 87 -6.94 -19.74 -7.19
N ALA A 88 -6.55 -20.94 -6.76
CA ALA A 88 -6.69 -21.38 -5.38
C ALA A 88 -6.25 -20.27 -4.41
N TYR A 89 -7.12 -19.91 -3.46
CA TYR A 89 -6.72 -19.15 -2.27
C TYR A 89 -5.41 -19.77 -1.76
N ALA A 90 -4.29 -19.05 -1.90
CA ALA A 90 -2.98 -19.49 -1.43
C ALA A 90 -2.65 -18.73 -0.14
N PRO A 91 -3.26 -19.11 1.00
CA PRO A 91 -2.98 -18.47 2.28
C PRO A 91 -1.49 -18.51 2.60
N TRP A 92 -0.79 -19.55 2.13
CA TRP A 92 0.65 -19.67 2.26
C TRP A 92 1.43 -18.56 1.54
N ALA A 93 1.07 -18.24 0.29
CA ALA A 93 1.74 -17.17 -0.46
C ALA A 93 1.51 -15.80 0.18
N MET A 94 0.33 -15.56 0.75
CA MET A 94 0.03 -14.32 1.48
C MET A 94 0.82 -14.23 2.79
N LEU A 95 0.92 -15.32 3.56
CA LEU A 95 1.71 -15.36 4.80
C LEU A 95 3.19 -15.12 4.51
N VAL A 96 3.75 -15.87 3.55
CA VAL A 96 5.16 -15.74 3.15
C VAL A 96 5.44 -14.37 2.55
N GLY A 97 4.57 -13.89 1.66
CA GLY A 97 4.68 -12.56 1.05
C GLY A 97 4.60 -11.44 2.09
N GLY A 98 3.65 -11.50 3.01
CA GLY A 98 3.52 -10.55 4.11
C GLY A 98 4.74 -10.54 5.02
N PHE A 99 5.29 -11.71 5.34
CA PHE A 99 6.53 -11.83 6.12
C PHE A 99 7.73 -11.23 5.38
N LEU A 100 7.91 -11.55 4.10
CA LEU A 100 8.99 -11.00 3.27
C LEU A 100 8.90 -9.48 3.14
N VAL A 101 7.70 -8.93 2.94
CA VAL A 101 7.46 -7.48 2.90
C VAL A 101 7.75 -6.85 4.26
N GLY A 102 7.29 -7.46 5.36
CA GLY A 102 7.59 -6.98 6.72
C GLY A 102 9.10 -6.94 6.99
N PHE A 103 9.80 -8.02 6.67
CA PHE A 103 11.26 -8.10 6.81
C PHE A 103 11.98 -7.09 5.91
N GLY A 104 11.58 -7.00 4.63
CA GLY A 104 12.16 -6.09 3.65
C GLY A 104 11.98 -4.61 4.01
N THR A 105 10.78 -4.22 4.47
CA THR A 105 10.51 -2.83 4.89
C THR A 105 11.32 -2.44 6.13
N ARG A 106 11.63 -3.40 7.01
CA ARG A 106 12.54 -3.16 8.14
C ARG A 106 13.99 -2.98 7.71
N MET A 107 14.49 -3.82 6.80
CA MET A 107 15.84 -3.67 6.24
C MET A 107 15.99 -2.37 5.44
N GLY A 108 14.97 -1.99 4.68
CA GLY A 108 14.94 -0.74 3.90
C GLY A 108 14.75 0.53 4.74
N ASN A 109 14.54 0.39 6.05
CA ASN A 109 14.20 1.50 6.97
C ASN A 109 12.98 2.31 6.49
N GLY A 110 12.00 1.64 5.90
CA GLY A 110 10.82 2.28 5.32
C GLY A 110 10.04 1.38 4.38
N CYS A 111 8.87 1.88 3.99
CA CYS A 111 7.98 1.22 3.03
C CYS A 111 7.74 2.12 1.82
N THR A 112 7.05 1.59 0.81
CA THR A 112 6.69 2.31 -0.41
C THR A 112 5.84 3.55 -0.13
N SER A 113 4.98 3.55 0.89
CA SER A 113 4.21 4.76 1.24
C SER A 113 5.11 5.88 1.76
N GLY A 114 6.06 5.56 2.65
CA GLY A 114 6.98 6.53 3.24
C GLY A 114 8.05 7.02 2.26
N HIS A 115 8.65 6.11 1.49
CA HIS A 115 9.65 6.45 0.49
C HIS A 115 9.04 7.04 -0.79
N GLY A 116 7.90 6.51 -1.23
CA GLY A 116 7.19 6.97 -2.41
C GLY A 116 6.52 8.31 -2.17
N VAL A 117 5.47 8.33 -1.34
CA VAL A 117 4.63 9.53 -1.18
C VAL A 117 5.43 10.68 -0.54
N CYS A 118 5.95 10.48 0.67
CA CYS A 118 6.62 11.55 1.40
C CYS A 118 8.12 11.71 1.06
N GLY A 119 8.78 10.65 0.64
CA GLY A 119 10.21 10.65 0.34
C GLY A 119 10.55 11.25 -1.02
N LEU A 120 9.81 10.87 -2.09
CA LEU A 120 9.95 11.50 -3.40
C LEU A 120 9.41 12.93 -3.40
N GLY A 121 8.33 13.20 -2.65
CA GLY A 121 7.80 14.56 -2.47
C GLY A 121 8.81 15.54 -1.85
N ARG A 122 9.83 15.04 -1.13
CA ARG A 122 10.94 15.83 -0.58
C ARG A 122 12.22 15.75 -1.42
N LEU A 123 12.14 15.26 -2.65
CA LEU A 123 13.26 15.18 -3.61
C LEU A 123 14.48 14.40 -3.09
N SER A 124 14.27 13.37 -2.27
CA SER A 124 15.36 12.57 -1.71
C SER A 124 15.86 11.50 -2.70
N LEU A 125 17.15 11.58 -3.08
CA LEU A 125 17.81 10.58 -3.92
C LEU A 125 17.80 9.17 -3.29
N ARG A 126 18.00 9.07 -1.97
CA ARG A 126 17.90 7.80 -1.25
C ARG A 126 16.52 7.16 -1.43
N SER A 127 15.48 7.99 -1.42
CA SER A 127 14.11 7.53 -1.59
C SER A 127 13.81 7.11 -3.03
N LEU A 128 14.36 7.82 -4.01
CA LEU A 128 14.28 7.44 -5.42
C LEU A 128 14.85 6.04 -5.64
N VAL A 129 16.06 5.78 -5.13
CA VAL A 129 16.70 4.47 -5.26
C VAL A 129 15.84 3.38 -4.60
N ALA A 130 15.34 3.62 -3.38
CA ALA A 130 14.47 2.67 -2.70
C ALA A 130 13.20 2.36 -3.51
N VAL A 131 12.52 3.37 -4.04
CA VAL A 131 11.30 3.18 -4.84
C VAL A 131 11.59 2.43 -6.14
N VAL A 132 12.67 2.76 -6.85
CA VAL A 132 13.08 2.05 -8.07
C VAL A 132 13.36 0.57 -7.78
N THR A 133 14.05 0.26 -6.68
CA THR A 133 14.31 -1.13 -6.29
C THR A 133 13.03 -1.90 -5.93
N PHE A 134 12.11 -1.29 -5.18
CA PHE A 134 10.81 -1.91 -4.88
C PHE A 134 9.98 -2.14 -6.13
N LEU A 135 9.96 -1.19 -7.06
CA LEU A 135 9.23 -1.31 -8.30
C LEU A 135 9.84 -2.38 -9.21
N ALA A 136 11.16 -2.39 -9.37
CA ALA A 136 11.87 -3.38 -10.18
C ALA A 136 11.64 -4.81 -9.64
N THR A 137 11.79 -5.00 -8.33
CA THR A 137 11.54 -6.30 -7.68
C THR A 137 10.09 -6.74 -7.82
N ALA A 138 9.11 -5.83 -7.70
CA ALA A 138 7.70 -6.14 -7.94
C ALA A 138 7.44 -6.57 -9.39
N ILE A 139 8.00 -5.86 -10.38
CA ILE A 139 7.90 -6.22 -11.80
C ILE A 139 8.47 -7.61 -12.05
N VAL A 140 9.68 -7.90 -11.54
CA VAL A 140 10.32 -9.22 -11.69
C VAL A 140 9.48 -10.30 -11.01
N THR A 141 8.99 -10.05 -9.79
CA THR A 141 8.18 -11.03 -9.04
C THR A 141 6.89 -11.36 -9.78
N VAL A 142 6.18 -10.35 -10.29
CA VAL A 142 4.96 -10.55 -11.09
C VAL A 142 5.27 -11.29 -12.39
N PHE A 143 6.37 -10.95 -13.07
CA PHE A 143 6.78 -11.63 -14.29
C PHE A 143 7.05 -13.13 -14.04
N VAL A 144 7.83 -13.45 -13.01
CA VAL A 144 8.16 -14.82 -12.63
C VAL A 144 6.90 -15.60 -12.24
N THR A 145 6.05 -15.02 -11.40
CA THR A 145 4.84 -15.71 -10.93
C THR A 145 3.83 -15.96 -12.05
N ARG A 146 3.60 -14.97 -12.94
CA ARG A 146 2.64 -15.09 -14.05
C ARG A 146 3.13 -15.97 -15.20
N HIS A 147 4.42 -15.89 -15.55
CA HIS A 147 4.93 -16.52 -16.78
C HIS A 147 5.72 -17.81 -16.55
N ILE A 148 6.30 -18.00 -15.36
CA ILE A 148 7.16 -19.16 -15.07
C ILE A 148 6.42 -20.15 -14.17
N LEU A 149 5.83 -19.66 -13.08
CA LEU A 149 5.04 -20.53 -12.18
C LEU A 149 3.63 -20.80 -12.72
N PHE A 150 3.22 -20.12 -13.79
CA PHE A 150 1.86 -20.14 -14.34
C PHE A 150 0.82 -20.04 -13.21
N TRP A 151 1.01 -19.04 -12.34
CA TRP A 151 0.15 -18.67 -11.22
C TRP A 151 -0.57 -17.29 -11.43
#